data_AF-A0A1I4AAF2-F1
#
_entry.id   AF-A0A1I4AAF2-F1
#
_cell.length_a   1.000
_cell.length_b   1.000
_cell.length_c   1.000
_cell.angle_alpha   90.00
_cell.angle_beta   90.00
_cell.angle_gamma   90.00
#
_symmetry.space_group_name_H-M   'P 1'
#
loop_
_entity.id
_entity.type
_entity.pdbx_description
1 polymer ?
#
loop_
_entity_poly.entity_id
_entity_poly.type
_entity_poly.pdbx_seq_one_letter_code
_entity_poly.pdbx_strand_id
1 'polypeptide(L)'
;MMADLALWLLSYAVEHLLLCLIVAPVLYIAIRTGAIAPGKRAALLLLAFALIVVGPAIPLPAKQALASTTVSVSNPSWRLATESAAPATALAHPDRREQHDDMTVPPELAALLVALWLAGAAWGLARLLAAQIGARRVLAASHRSLALERAYRHAIPAGTHIHVSPSFGPAALGIVRPKIVLPDELAASLSIDALRAVLLHEASHIRRKDLPVLLMQRLVEALFWWNPIVRRMGAALDSAREIACDLRASQAYGASIDYAEALLASVEQLAPTKRQAQARALCAAASLGTLDQRIDAIIESPQPSRWTGQGTLLSVATALIVLWVVADIAAPRIALKHPIAESTPYAAPAMPALPSSAAAEAAATDPDALTALHAEYSQFLYASHDDYTQTLQNLMDAYGQELEALAQAAPQADSDARLARLNQRYGRMHSAAESKFRIATAQAQAKFLAAQKSLGYP
;
A
#
# COMPACT_ATOMS: atom_id res chain seq x y z
N MET A 1 37.04 -10.22 9.13
CA MET A 1 36.22 -10.02 7.93
C MET A 1 34.88 -10.75 7.99
N MET A 2 34.85 -12.09 8.06
CA MET A 2 33.58 -12.85 8.03
C MET A 2 32.67 -12.58 9.24
N ALA A 3 33.25 -12.46 10.45
CA ALA A 3 32.50 -12.10 11.65
C ALA A 3 31.88 -10.69 11.55
N ASP A 4 32.65 -9.71 11.06
CA ASP A 4 32.22 -8.32 10.92
C ASP A 4 31.08 -8.19 9.89
N LEU A 5 31.16 -8.95 8.79
CA LEU A 5 30.08 -9.03 7.79
C LEU A 5 28.81 -9.67 8.37
N ALA A 6 28.93 -10.76 9.13
CA ALA A 6 27.79 -11.40 9.77
C ALA A 6 27.12 -10.51 10.83
N LEU A 7 27.93 -9.78 11.62
CA LEU A 7 27.47 -8.80 12.59
C LEU A 7 26.76 -7.61 11.92
N TRP A 8 27.33 -7.08 10.83
CA TRP A 8 26.70 -6.00 10.05
C TRP A 8 25.36 -6.45 9.45
N LEU A 9 25.30 -7.64 8.85
CA LEU A 9 24.06 -8.22 8.32
C LEU A 9 22.99 -8.41 9.42
N LEU A 10 23.39 -8.77 10.63
CA LEU A 10 22.48 -8.92 11.76
C LEU A 10 21.93 -7.56 12.24
N SER A 11 22.79 -6.54 12.42
CA SER A 11 22.35 -5.17 12.76
C SER A 11 21.37 -4.64 11.72
N TYR A 12 21.73 -4.76 10.43
CA TYR A 12 20.90 -4.38 9.30
C TYR A 12 19.53 -5.09 9.31
N ALA A 13 19.48 -6.39 9.61
CA ALA A 13 18.23 -7.15 9.69
C ALA A 13 17.33 -6.70 10.87
N VAL A 14 17.93 -6.34 12.01
CA VAL A 14 17.20 -5.80 13.18
C VAL A 14 16.69 -4.38 12.91
N GLU A 15 17.53 -3.49 12.38
CA GLU A 15 17.14 -2.12 11.97
C GLU A 15 16.02 -2.16 10.91
N HIS A 16 16.11 -3.05 9.94
CA HIS A 16 15.08 -3.29 8.92
C HIS A 16 13.75 -3.81 9.53
N LEU A 17 13.80 -4.73 10.50
CA LEU A 17 12.60 -5.23 11.18
C LEU A 17 11.89 -4.15 11.99
N LEU A 18 12.65 -3.37 12.77
CA LEU A 18 12.14 -2.22 13.53
C LEU A 18 11.50 -1.19 12.60
N LEU A 19 12.17 -0.85 11.50
CA LEU A 19 11.65 0.08 10.50
C LEU A 19 10.38 -0.45 9.81
N CYS A 20 10.30 -1.75 9.51
CA CYS A 20 9.09 -2.39 9.00
C CYS A 20 7.92 -2.29 10.00
N LEU A 21 8.15 -2.55 11.29
CA LEU A 21 7.12 -2.44 12.34
C LEU A 21 6.59 -1.01 12.50
N ILE A 22 7.44 -0.01 12.25
CA ILE A 22 7.11 1.42 12.37
C ILE A 22 6.42 1.96 11.10
N VAL A 23 6.91 1.61 9.90
CA VAL A 23 6.37 2.11 8.63
C VAL A 23 5.07 1.41 8.24
N ALA A 24 4.94 0.10 8.47
CA ALA A 24 3.78 -0.66 7.96
C ALA A 24 2.42 -0.20 8.52
N PRO A 25 2.26 0.16 9.82
CA PRO A 25 1.00 0.70 10.34
C PRO A 25 0.60 2.02 9.66
N VAL A 26 1.54 2.96 9.49
CA VAL A 26 1.28 4.25 8.82
C VAL A 26 0.91 4.04 7.36
N LEU A 27 1.59 3.13 6.68
CA LEU A 27 1.29 2.76 5.29
C LEU A 27 -0.09 2.10 5.16
N TYR A 28 -0.43 1.19 6.07
CA TYR A 28 -1.73 0.53 6.14
C TYR A 28 -2.86 1.53 6.37
N ILE A 29 -2.70 2.46 7.31
CA ILE A 29 -3.68 3.52 7.59
C ILE A 29 -3.84 4.43 6.37
N ALA A 30 -2.75 4.94 5.79
CA ALA A 30 -2.79 5.84 4.64
C ALA A 30 -3.38 5.23 3.35
N ILE A 31 -3.33 3.89 3.23
CA ILE A 31 -3.99 3.15 2.14
C ILE A 31 -5.47 2.90 2.47
N ARG A 32 -5.78 2.53 3.72
CA ARG A 32 -7.15 2.16 4.16
C ARG A 32 -8.10 3.36 4.29
N THR A 33 -7.61 4.55 4.62
CA THR A 33 -8.44 5.77 4.75
C THR A 33 -8.87 6.37 3.41
N GLY A 34 -8.48 5.79 2.26
CA GLY A 34 -8.87 6.25 0.93
C GLY A 34 -8.21 7.55 0.45
N ALA A 35 -7.70 8.38 1.37
CA ALA A 35 -7.22 9.75 1.18
C ALA A 35 -6.12 9.94 0.12
N ILE A 36 -5.46 8.87 -0.31
CA ILE A 36 -4.53 8.85 -1.44
C ILE A 36 -5.20 8.13 -2.62
N ALA A 37 -5.38 8.83 -3.74
CA ALA A 37 -5.93 8.26 -4.97
C ALA A 37 -5.13 7.02 -5.44
N PRO A 38 -5.76 5.97 -6.02
CA PRO A 38 -5.08 4.70 -6.31
C PRO A 38 -3.77 4.81 -7.09
N GLY A 39 -3.74 5.63 -8.16
CA GLY A 39 -2.52 5.90 -8.95
C GLY A 39 -1.37 6.58 -8.19
N LYS A 40 -1.64 7.15 -7.01
CA LYS A 40 -0.62 7.70 -6.09
C LYS A 40 -0.25 6.74 -4.96
N ARG A 41 -1.09 5.75 -4.63
CA ARG A 41 -0.77 4.69 -3.64
C ARG A 41 0.46 3.89 -4.07
N ALA A 42 0.57 3.57 -5.37
CA ALA A 42 1.74 2.90 -5.92
C ALA A 42 3.06 3.69 -5.70
N ALA A 43 3.03 5.02 -5.85
CA ALA A 43 4.20 5.87 -5.60
C ALA A 43 4.58 5.93 -4.11
N LEU A 44 3.59 6.01 -3.21
CA LEU A 44 3.82 5.95 -1.76
C LEU A 44 4.38 4.59 -1.32
N LEU A 45 3.82 3.49 -1.84
CA LEU A 45 4.30 2.13 -1.60
C LEU A 45 5.75 1.97 -2.05
N LEU A 46 6.11 2.49 -3.23
CA LEU A 46 7.50 2.48 -3.72
C LEU A 46 8.45 3.32 -2.86
N LEU A 47 8.03 4.49 -2.37
CA LEU A 47 8.82 5.28 -1.44
C LEU A 47 9.06 4.54 -0.12
N ALA A 48 8.02 3.94 0.46
CA ALA A 48 8.14 3.16 1.69
C ALA A 48 9.02 1.91 1.49
N PHE A 49 8.92 1.25 0.35
CA PHE A 49 9.75 0.11 -0.04
C PHE A 49 11.22 0.52 -0.18
N ALA A 50 11.49 1.68 -0.79
CA ALA A 50 12.84 2.25 -0.86
C ALA A 50 13.39 2.64 0.52
N LEU A 51 12.60 3.26 1.39
CA LEU A 51 13.01 3.61 2.77
C LEU A 51 13.32 2.35 3.59
N ILE A 52 12.47 1.31 3.52
CA ILE A 52 12.65 0.05 4.27
C ILE A 52 13.90 -0.73 3.82
N VAL A 53 14.26 -0.69 2.54
CA VAL A 53 15.41 -1.43 1.99
C VAL A 53 16.71 -0.62 2.07
N VAL A 54 16.68 0.65 1.64
CA VAL A 54 17.88 1.48 1.50
C VAL A 54 18.19 2.23 2.79
N GLY A 55 17.18 2.58 3.60
CA GLY A 55 17.32 3.35 4.83
C GLY A 55 18.34 2.75 5.81
N PRO A 56 18.22 1.48 6.24
CA PRO A 56 19.19 0.86 7.15
C PRO A 56 20.60 0.68 6.55
N ALA A 57 20.77 0.83 5.24
CA ALA A 57 22.08 0.82 4.58
C ALA A 57 22.72 2.22 4.47
N ILE A 58 21.98 3.30 4.77
CA ILE A 58 22.50 4.67 4.81
C ILE A 58 22.90 5.01 6.26
N PRO A 59 24.19 5.21 6.57
CA PRO A 59 24.59 5.74 7.87
C PRO A 59 24.25 7.23 7.96
N LEU A 60 23.16 7.57 8.65
CA LEU A 60 22.84 8.97 8.98
C LEU A 60 23.93 9.57 9.90
N PRO A 61 24.21 10.88 9.81
CA PRO A 61 25.25 11.52 10.64
C PRO A 61 24.96 11.45 12.15
N ALA A 62 23.70 11.23 12.55
CA ALA A 62 23.34 10.93 13.94
C ALA A 62 24.01 9.64 14.48
N LYS A 63 24.27 8.64 13.62
CA LYS A 63 25.01 7.41 14.00
C LYS A 63 26.48 7.70 14.35
N GLN A 64 27.05 8.77 13.78
CA GLN A 64 28.40 9.24 14.12
C GLN A 64 28.38 10.14 15.37
N ALA A 65 27.47 11.12 15.42
CA ALA A 65 27.42 12.11 16.52
C ALA A 65 27.10 11.49 17.89
N LEU A 66 26.17 10.53 17.95
CA LEU A 66 25.71 9.98 19.23
C LEU A 66 26.57 8.83 19.77
N ALA A 67 27.54 8.33 18.99
CA ALA A 67 28.59 7.43 19.50
C ALA A 67 29.55 8.18 20.45
N SER A 68 29.76 9.46 20.19
CA SER A 68 30.58 10.37 21.01
C SER A 68 29.95 10.74 22.36
N THR A 69 28.64 10.49 22.55
CA THR A 69 27.86 11.02 23.69
C THR A 69 27.66 10.01 24.82
N THR A 70 28.69 9.20 25.14
CA THR A 70 28.70 8.44 26.40
C THR A 70 29.34 9.29 27.50
N VAL A 71 28.50 9.96 28.29
CA VAL A 71 28.92 10.89 29.35
C VAL A 71 29.74 10.16 30.41
N SER A 72 31.02 10.48 30.50
CA SER A 72 31.85 10.14 31.66
C SER A 72 31.36 10.94 32.86
N VAL A 73 30.69 10.29 33.80
CA VAL A 73 30.23 10.95 35.04
C VAL A 73 31.43 11.10 35.97
N SER A 74 32.19 12.17 35.75
CA SER A 74 33.29 12.59 36.62
C SER A 74 32.73 13.03 37.98
N ASN A 75 32.71 12.09 38.93
CA ASN A 75 32.13 12.27 40.25
C ASN A 75 32.81 13.48 40.95
N PRO A 76 32.08 14.57 41.25
CA PRO A 76 32.69 15.81 41.73
C PRO A 76 33.12 15.67 43.19
N SER A 77 34.37 15.23 43.38
CA SER A 77 35.01 15.17 44.70
C SER A 77 35.24 16.58 45.26
N TRP A 78 34.23 17.12 45.93
CA TRP A 78 34.41 18.27 46.80
C TRP A 78 35.44 17.89 47.86
N ARG A 79 36.60 18.56 47.84
CA ARG A 79 37.55 18.49 48.94
C ARG A 79 37.13 19.54 49.96
N LEU A 80 36.42 19.13 51.02
CA LEU A 80 36.50 19.91 52.26
C LEU A 80 37.97 19.94 52.67
N ALA A 81 38.45 21.12 53.07
CA ALA A 81 39.79 21.23 53.64
C ALA A 81 39.84 20.40 54.93
N THR A 82 40.69 19.37 54.95
CA THR A 82 40.90 18.54 56.13
C THR A 82 41.70 19.29 57.17
N GLU A 83 41.07 19.62 58.28
CA GLU A 83 41.76 19.85 59.55
C GLU A 83 41.46 18.69 60.50
N SER A 84 42.45 18.32 61.33
CA SER A 84 42.47 17.13 62.18
C SER A 84 42.56 15.77 61.44
N ALA A 85 43.07 14.75 62.16
CA ALA A 85 43.54 13.50 61.57
C ALA A 85 43.05 12.25 62.33
N ALA A 86 42.59 11.24 61.58
CA ALA A 86 42.38 9.87 62.03
C ALA A 86 42.48 8.91 60.81
N PRO A 87 42.94 7.66 60.99
CA PRO A 87 43.05 6.71 59.88
C PRO A 87 41.67 6.19 59.48
N ALA A 88 41.19 6.56 58.29
CA ALA A 88 39.94 6.06 57.74
C ALA A 88 40.11 4.62 57.22
N THR A 89 39.56 3.64 57.94
CA THR A 89 39.38 2.27 57.43
C THR A 89 38.39 2.29 56.27
N ALA A 90 38.88 2.36 55.04
CA ALA A 90 38.06 2.45 53.85
C ALA A 90 37.28 1.15 53.60
N LEU A 91 36.05 1.09 54.13
CA LEU A 91 35.06 0.09 53.73
C LEU A 91 34.73 0.33 52.24
N ALA A 92 35.32 -0.51 51.39
CA ALA A 92 35.04 -0.48 49.96
C ALA A 92 33.57 -0.86 49.72
N HIS A 93 32.73 0.14 49.50
CA HIS A 93 31.46 -0.09 48.82
C HIS A 93 31.77 -0.74 47.46
N PRO A 94 31.24 -1.93 47.16
CA PRO A 94 31.44 -2.50 45.84
C PRO A 94 30.72 -1.62 44.82
N ASP A 95 31.49 -1.06 43.89
CA ASP A 95 30.98 -0.41 42.68
C ASP A 95 30.02 -1.38 41.97
N ARG A 96 28.71 -1.21 42.18
CA ARG A 96 27.68 -1.94 41.44
C ARG A 96 27.59 -1.33 40.04
N ARG A 97 28.64 -1.55 39.25
CA ARG A 97 28.59 -1.40 37.80
C ARG A 97 27.44 -2.26 37.32
N GLU A 98 26.44 -1.65 36.72
CA GLU A 98 25.37 -2.39 36.08
C GLU A 98 25.97 -3.13 34.89
N GLN A 99 26.24 -4.42 35.10
CA GLN A 99 26.40 -5.37 34.01
C GLN A 99 25.07 -5.46 33.27
N HIS A 100 24.88 -4.54 32.32
CA HIS A 100 24.03 -4.80 31.18
C HIS A 100 24.66 -6.01 30.47
N ASP A 101 23.98 -7.15 30.50
CA ASP A 101 24.41 -8.33 29.75
C ASP A 101 24.30 -8.01 28.25
N ASP A 102 25.44 -7.66 27.64
CA ASP A 102 25.55 -7.51 26.20
C ASP A 102 25.13 -8.82 25.53
N MET A 103 24.08 -8.76 24.71
CA MET A 103 23.48 -9.90 24.01
C MET A 103 24.44 -10.45 22.94
N THR A 104 25.44 -11.20 23.38
CA THR A 104 26.51 -11.74 22.54
C THR A 104 26.01 -12.94 21.73
N VAL A 105 25.81 -12.72 20.42
CA VAL A 105 25.38 -13.78 19.50
C VAL A 105 26.57 -14.69 19.17
N PRO A 106 26.50 -16.01 19.40
CA PRO A 106 27.59 -16.92 19.08
C PRO A 106 27.95 -16.88 17.58
N PRO A 107 29.25 -16.93 17.22
CA PRO A 107 29.68 -16.82 15.82
C PRO A 107 29.14 -17.96 14.94
N GLU A 108 28.92 -19.14 15.52
CA GLU A 108 28.28 -20.29 14.87
C GLU A 108 26.81 -20.01 14.50
N LEU A 109 26.05 -19.38 15.41
CA LEU A 109 24.67 -18.98 15.18
C LEU A 109 24.59 -17.85 14.14
N ALA A 110 25.50 -16.87 14.21
CA ALA A 110 25.60 -15.81 13.20
C ALA A 110 25.92 -16.39 11.80
N ALA A 111 26.85 -17.34 11.70
CA ALA A 111 27.17 -18.03 10.44
C ALA A 111 25.97 -18.84 9.91
N LEU A 112 25.24 -19.55 10.77
CA LEU A 112 24.04 -20.30 10.40
C LEU A 112 22.93 -19.38 9.87
N LEU A 113 22.69 -18.23 10.52
CA LEU A 113 21.70 -17.25 10.08
C LEU A 113 22.06 -16.64 8.71
N VAL A 114 23.34 -16.30 8.48
CA VAL A 114 23.81 -15.81 7.17
C VAL A 114 23.68 -16.89 6.10
N ALA A 115 24.03 -18.15 6.39
CA ALA A 115 23.89 -19.27 5.46
C ALA A 115 22.41 -19.54 5.08
N LEU A 116 21.50 -19.50 6.06
CA LEU A 116 20.06 -19.63 5.83
C LEU A 116 19.51 -18.47 4.99
N TRP A 117 19.94 -17.23 5.29
CA TRP A 117 19.56 -16.06 4.50
C TRP A 117 20.02 -16.19 3.04
N LEU A 118 21.29 -16.53 2.82
CA LEU A 118 21.88 -16.76 1.49
C LEU A 118 21.13 -17.86 0.72
N ALA A 119 20.79 -18.97 1.37
CA ALA A 119 20.07 -20.08 0.73
C ALA A 119 18.68 -19.66 0.24
N GLY A 120 17.90 -18.96 1.07
CA GLY A 120 16.58 -18.45 0.68
C GLY A 120 16.64 -17.35 -0.36
N ALA A 121 17.64 -16.46 -0.29
CA ALA A 121 17.88 -15.43 -1.30
C ALA A 121 18.27 -16.04 -2.66
N ALA A 122 19.18 -17.02 -2.66
CA ALA A 122 19.57 -17.76 -3.86
C ALA A 122 18.37 -18.52 -4.48
N TRP A 123 17.50 -19.13 -3.67
CA TRP A 123 16.26 -19.76 -4.14
C TRP A 123 15.29 -18.75 -4.76
N GLY A 124 15.08 -17.59 -4.14
CA GLY A 124 14.25 -16.51 -4.68
C GLY A 124 14.79 -15.98 -6.02
N LEU A 125 16.11 -15.73 -6.10
CA LEU A 125 16.79 -15.29 -7.32
C LEU A 125 16.76 -16.36 -8.42
N ALA A 126 16.92 -17.65 -8.08
CA ALA A 126 16.82 -18.75 -9.04
C ALA A 126 15.40 -18.87 -9.61
N ARG A 127 14.35 -18.69 -8.78
CA ARG A 127 12.95 -18.61 -9.25
C ARG A 127 12.70 -17.41 -10.16
N LEU A 128 13.25 -16.24 -9.83
CA LEU A 128 13.14 -15.04 -10.67
C LEU A 128 13.88 -15.21 -12.01
N LEU A 129 15.06 -15.83 -12.01
CA LEU A 129 15.80 -16.18 -13.23
C LEU A 129 15.02 -17.19 -14.08
N ALA A 130 14.45 -18.23 -13.48
CA ALA A 130 13.59 -19.20 -14.17
C ALA A 130 12.35 -18.52 -14.80
N ALA A 131 11.75 -17.53 -14.12
CA ALA A 131 10.68 -16.72 -14.70
C ALA A 131 11.17 -15.87 -15.89
N GLN A 132 12.33 -15.22 -15.80
CA GLN A 132 12.89 -14.47 -16.93
C GLN A 132 13.24 -15.39 -18.13
N ILE A 133 13.69 -16.62 -17.87
CA ILE A 133 13.91 -17.64 -18.91
C ILE A 133 12.58 -18.10 -19.52
N GLY A 134 11.54 -18.32 -18.72
CA GLY A 134 10.20 -18.66 -19.19
C GLY A 134 9.60 -17.59 -20.09
N ALA A 135 9.65 -16.32 -19.67
CA ALA A 135 9.20 -15.18 -20.48
C ALA A 135 9.98 -15.06 -21.81
N ARG A 136 11.30 -15.32 -21.81
CA ARG A 136 12.09 -15.39 -23.05
C ARG A 136 11.67 -16.56 -23.96
N ARG A 137 11.36 -17.73 -23.40
CA ARG A 137 10.85 -18.89 -24.17
C ARG A 137 9.49 -18.59 -24.81
N VAL A 138 8.57 -17.94 -24.09
CA VAL A 138 7.30 -17.43 -24.65
C VAL A 138 7.55 -16.42 -25.78
N LEU A 139 8.47 -15.47 -25.59
CA LEU A 139 8.81 -14.49 -26.63
C LEU A 139 9.49 -15.11 -27.87
N ALA A 140 10.16 -16.26 -27.72
CA ALA A 140 10.75 -17.00 -28.83
C ALA A 140 9.75 -17.92 -29.55
N ALA A 141 8.73 -18.42 -28.84
CA ALA A 141 7.65 -19.23 -29.40
C ALA A 141 6.47 -18.41 -29.95
N SER A 142 6.44 -17.10 -29.73
CA SER A 142 5.37 -16.20 -30.19
C SER A 142 5.73 -15.47 -31.47
N HIS A 143 4.76 -15.34 -32.38
CA HIS A 143 4.92 -14.66 -33.66
C HIS A 143 4.37 -13.22 -33.58
N ARG A 144 4.89 -12.30 -34.42
CA ARG A 144 4.47 -10.88 -34.41
C ARG A 144 3.26 -10.66 -35.32
N SER A 145 2.15 -10.13 -34.78
CA SER A 145 0.94 -9.84 -35.57
C SER A 145 0.93 -8.40 -36.08
N LEU A 146 1.39 -8.23 -37.33
CA LEU A 146 1.31 -6.94 -38.04
C LEU A 146 -0.14 -6.49 -38.28
N ALA A 147 -1.11 -7.39 -38.27
CA ALA A 147 -2.53 -7.06 -38.39
C ALA A 147 -3.04 -6.32 -37.13
N LEU A 148 -2.79 -6.90 -35.95
CA LEU A 148 -3.15 -6.27 -34.67
C LEU A 148 -2.37 -4.96 -34.45
N GLU A 149 -1.08 -4.91 -34.79
CA GLU A 149 -0.30 -3.67 -34.69
C GLU A 149 -0.84 -2.54 -35.57
N ARG A 150 -1.38 -2.84 -36.76
CA ARG A 150 -2.01 -1.84 -37.64
C ARG A 150 -3.36 -1.38 -37.09
N ALA A 151 -4.22 -2.32 -36.71
CA ALA A 151 -5.56 -2.02 -36.18
C ALA A 151 -5.49 -1.20 -34.88
N TYR A 152 -4.63 -1.60 -33.95
CA TYR A 152 -4.54 -1.01 -32.61
C TYR A 152 -3.35 -0.04 -32.45
N ARG A 153 -2.80 0.47 -33.56
CA ARG A 153 -1.65 1.41 -33.60
C ARG A 153 -1.81 2.67 -32.72
N HIS A 154 -3.04 3.08 -32.44
CA HIS A 154 -3.38 4.23 -31.60
C HIS A 154 -3.53 3.85 -30.11
N ALA A 155 -3.86 2.58 -29.82
CA ALA A 155 -4.02 2.06 -28.45
C ALA A 155 -2.66 1.72 -27.80
N ILE A 156 -1.66 1.28 -28.57
CA ILE A 156 -0.32 0.90 -28.07
C ILE A 156 0.70 2.06 -28.13
N PRO A 157 1.71 2.13 -27.24
CA PRO A 157 2.78 3.11 -27.37
C PRO A 157 3.74 2.78 -28.52
N ALA A 158 4.24 3.82 -29.20
CA ALA A 158 5.10 3.70 -30.38
C ALA A 158 6.35 2.82 -30.12
N GLY A 159 6.70 1.99 -31.11
CA GLY A 159 7.80 1.03 -31.01
C GLY A 159 7.48 -0.27 -30.25
N THR A 160 6.28 -0.40 -29.68
CA THR A 160 5.80 -1.67 -29.08
C THR A 160 5.37 -2.64 -30.18
N HIS A 161 5.66 -3.93 -29.98
CA HIS A 161 5.18 -5.00 -30.85
C HIS A 161 4.08 -5.83 -30.18
N ILE A 162 3.09 -6.25 -30.98
CA ILE A 162 2.07 -7.21 -30.56
C ILE A 162 2.51 -8.59 -31.06
N HIS A 163 2.70 -9.49 -30.12
CA HIS A 163 3.01 -10.89 -30.32
C HIS A 163 1.80 -11.76 -29.96
N VAL A 164 1.64 -12.88 -30.64
CA VAL A 164 0.59 -13.87 -30.36
C VAL A 164 1.25 -15.23 -30.11
N SER A 165 0.75 -15.98 -29.13
CA SER A 165 1.38 -17.21 -28.65
C SER A 165 0.38 -18.33 -28.31
N PRO A 166 0.77 -19.62 -28.42
CA PRO A 166 -0.21 -20.71 -28.34
C PRO A 166 -0.86 -20.95 -26.97
N SER A 167 -0.32 -20.37 -25.88
CA SER A 167 -0.82 -20.68 -24.53
C SER A 167 -0.41 -19.66 -23.44
N PHE A 168 -0.11 -18.41 -23.79
CA PHE A 168 0.35 -17.42 -22.82
C PHE A 168 -0.18 -16.01 -23.12
N GLY A 169 -0.51 -15.28 -22.06
CA GLY A 169 -1.04 -13.92 -22.08
C GLY A 169 -2.49 -13.84 -21.59
N PRO A 170 -3.12 -12.65 -21.65
CA PRO A 170 -2.49 -11.38 -22.02
C PRO A 170 -1.39 -10.98 -21.02
N ALA A 171 -0.29 -10.41 -21.53
CA ALA A 171 0.81 -9.90 -20.69
C ALA A 171 1.81 -9.01 -21.47
N ALA A 172 2.26 -7.92 -20.86
CA ALA A 172 3.42 -7.15 -21.29
C ALA A 172 4.74 -7.82 -20.85
N LEU A 173 5.57 -8.24 -21.82
CA LEU A 173 6.85 -8.93 -21.60
C LEU A 173 8.06 -8.12 -22.09
N GLY A 174 9.17 -8.16 -21.34
CA GLY A 174 10.48 -7.66 -21.77
C GLY A 174 10.87 -6.30 -21.16
N ILE A 175 11.94 -6.29 -20.36
CA ILE A 175 12.33 -5.14 -19.52
C ILE A 175 12.79 -3.91 -20.34
N VAL A 176 13.62 -4.12 -21.37
CA VAL A 176 14.27 -3.03 -22.14
C VAL A 176 13.50 -2.69 -23.43
N ARG A 177 12.91 -3.71 -24.07
CA ARG A 177 12.06 -3.58 -25.26
C ARG A 177 10.75 -4.33 -25.00
N PRO A 178 9.78 -3.71 -24.33
CA PRO A 178 8.52 -4.35 -23.99
C PRO A 178 7.69 -4.69 -25.22
N LYS A 179 6.97 -5.80 -25.12
CA LYS A 179 6.08 -6.36 -26.14
C LYS A 179 4.78 -6.79 -25.46
N ILE A 180 3.65 -6.63 -26.12
CA ILE A 180 2.38 -7.19 -25.65
C ILE A 180 2.28 -8.61 -26.22
N VAL A 181 2.03 -9.61 -25.39
CA VAL A 181 1.77 -10.99 -25.81
C VAL A 181 0.32 -11.34 -25.52
N LEU A 182 -0.37 -11.89 -26.51
CA LEU A 182 -1.73 -12.41 -26.40
C LEU A 182 -1.75 -13.94 -26.67
N PRO A 183 -2.71 -14.69 -26.12
CA PRO A 183 -3.02 -16.03 -26.58
C PRO A 183 -3.61 -16.01 -28.00
N ASP A 184 -3.27 -17.01 -28.83
CA ASP A 184 -3.84 -17.17 -30.18
C ASP A 184 -5.37 -17.32 -30.14
N GLU A 185 -5.87 -18.10 -29.17
CA GLU A 185 -7.31 -18.30 -28.91
C GLU A 185 -8.01 -16.97 -28.61
N LEU A 186 -7.48 -16.20 -27.64
CA LEU A 186 -8.04 -14.92 -27.17
C LEU A 186 -8.02 -13.84 -28.25
N ALA A 187 -6.97 -13.81 -29.09
CA ALA A 187 -6.87 -12.89 -30.21
C ALA A 187 -7.89 -13.17 -31.34
N ALA A 188 -8.53 -14.35 -31.32
CA ALA A 188 -9.58 -14.75 -32.26
C ALA A 188 -10.99 -14.78 -31.65
N SER A 189 -11.12 -14.96 -30.32
CA SER A 189 -12.43 -15.12 -29.64
C SER A 189 -13.01 -13.85 -29.02
N LEU A 190 -12.19 -12.83 -28.73
CA LEU A 190 -12.68 -11.58 -28.15
C LEU A 190 -13.40 -10.71 -29.19
N SER A 191 -14.42 -9.97 -28.73
CA SER A 191 -14.97 -8.84 -29.48
C SER A 191 -13.90 -7.76 -29.68
N ILE A 192 -14.10 -6.90 -30.68
CA ILE A 192 -13.20 -5.77 -30.97
C ILE A 192 -12.98 -4.91 -29.72
N ASP A 193 -14.04 -4.70 -28.94
CA ASP A 193 -14.04 -3.87 -27.74
C ASP A 193 -13.37 -4.56 -26.53
N ALA A 194 -13.60 -5.86 -26.31
CA ALA A 194 -12.88 -6.61 -25.28
C ALA A 194 -11.38 -6.72 -25.60
N LEU A 195 -11.02 -6.96 -26.86
CA LEU A 195 -9.63 -6.95 -27.32
C LEU A 195 -8.98 -5.56 -27.19
N ARG A 196 -9.74 -4.48 -27.48
CA ARG A 196 -9.31 -3.10 -27.28
C ARG A 196 -9.08 -2.78 -25.80
N ALA A 197 -9.96 -3.22 -24.90
CA ALA A 197 -9.80 -3.04 -23.46
C ALA A 197 -8.53 -3.72 -22.93
N VAL A 198 -8.33 -5.01 -23.26
CA VAL A 198 -7.10 -5.76 -22.92
C VAL A 198 -5.85 -5.09 -23.48
N LEU A 199 -5.86 -4.68 -24.76
CA LEU A 199 -4.70 -4.01 -25.36
C LEU A 199 -4.40 -2.65 -24.72
N LEU A 200 -5.42 -1.88 -24.30
CA LEU A 200 -5.22 -0.63 -23.57
C LEU A 200 -4.65 -0.86 -22.15
N HIS A 201 -5.10 -1.91 -21.47
CA HIS A 201 -4.57 -2.33 -20.17
C HIS A 201 -3.08 -2.69 -20.27
N GLU A 202 -2.71 -3.63 -21.15
CA GLU A 202 -1.30 -4.04 -21.33
C GLU A 202 -0.41 -2.89 -21.81
N ALA A 203 -0.92 -2.06 -22.72
CA ALA A 203 -0.24 -0.86 -23.18
C ALA A 203 -0.10 0.22 -22.08
N SER A 204 -0.85 0.14 -20.98
CA SER A 204 -0.72 1.06 -19.85
C SER A 204 0.47 0.69 -18.94
N HIS A 205 0.72 -0.60 -18.67
CA HIS A 205 1.94 -1.07 -17.97
C HIS A 205 3.21 -0.59 -18.67
N ILE A 206 3.22 -0.68 -20.01
CA ILE A 206 4.35 -0.25 -20.85
C ILE A 206 4.56 1.27 -20.74
N ARG A 207 3.49 2.06 -20.87
CA ARG A 207 3.54 3.53 -20.70
C ARG A 207 4.00 3.96 -19.30
N ARG A 208 3.67 3.18 -18.26
CA ARG A 208 4.07 3.42 -16.87
C ARG A 208 5.46 2.90 -16.51
N LYS A 209 6.09 2.11 -17.37
CA LYS A 209 7.35 1.38 -17.11
C LYS A 209 7.25 0.43 -15.91
N ASP A 210 6.10 -0.25 -15.76
CA ASP A 210 5.86 -1.13 -14.61
C ASP A 210 6.80 -2.36 -14.58
N LEU A 211 7.30 -2.83 -15.73
CA LEU A 211 8.11 -4.04 -15.85
C LEU A 211 9.44 -3.98 -15.07
N PRO A 212 10.31 -2.95 -15.22
CA PRO A 212 11.50 -2.81 -14.37
C PRO A 212 11.17 -2.56 -12.89
N VAL A 213 10.03 -1.93 -12.58
CA VAL A 213 9.58 -1.73 -11.20
C VAL A 213 9.19 -3.06 -10.56
N LEU A 214 8.43 -3.90 -11.27
CA LEU A 214 8.09 -5.26 -10.86
C LEU A 214 9.34 -6.12 -10.69
N LEU A 215 10.35 -5.99 -11.57
CA LEU A 215 11.63 -6.69 -11.41
C LEU A 215 12.33 -6.29 -10.10
N MET A 216 12.44 -4.99 -9.81
CA MET A 216 13.04 -4.49 -8.57
C MET A 216 12.28 -4.97 -7.33
N GLN A 217 10.94 -4.96 -7.39
CA GLN A 217 10.08 -5.51 -6.34
C GLN A 217 10.38 -6.99 -6.09
N ARG A 218 10.45 -7.84 -7.13
CA ARG A 218 10.73 -9.28 -6.95
C ARG A 218 12.17 -9.57 -6.53
N LEU A 219 13.14 -8.72 -6.87
CA LEU A 219 14.51 -8.80 -6.35
C LEU A 219 14.54 -8.58 -4.83
N VAL A 220 13.85 -7.54 -4.35
CA VAL A 220 13.73 -7.27 -2.91
C VAL A 220 12.92 -8.38 -2.20
N GLU A 221 11.80 -8.84 -2.77
CA GLU A 221 11.04 -9.97 -2.20
C GLU A 221 11.87 -11.27 -2.12
N ALA A 222 12.88 -11.45 -3.00
CA ALA A 222 13.82 -12.55 -2.90
C ALA A 222 14.88 -12.35 -1.80
N LEU A 223 15.42 -11.14 -1.64
CA LEU A 223 16.40 -10.82 -0.57
C LEU A 223 15.75 -10.83 0.84
N PHE A 224 14.50 -10.41 0.94
CA PHE A 224 13.71 -10.37 2.19
C PHE A 224 12.61 -11.43 2.20
N TRP A 225 12.91 -12.61 1.64
CA TRP A 225 12.00 -13.76 1.54
C TRP A 225 11.33 -14.15 2.86
N TRP A 226 12.04 -13.91 3.97
CA TRP A 226 11.65 -14.18 5.35
C TRP A 226 10.74 -13.10 5.96
N ASN A 227 10.69 -11.89 5.40
CA ASN A 227 9.94 -10.77 5.96
C ASN A 227 8.48 -10.75 5.44
N PRO A 228 7.46 -11.01 6.29
CA PRO A 228 6.06 -11.01 5.87
C PRO A 228 5.50 -9.62 5.59
N ILE A 229 6.13 -8.54 6.08
CA ILE A 229 5.74 -7.15 5.82
C ILE A 229 6.14 -6.76 4.39
N VAL A 230 7.39 -7.03 3.98
CA VAL A 230 7.84 -6.80 2.60
C VAL A 230 6.96 -7.56 1.59
N ARG A 231 6.62 -8.82 1.89
CA ARG A 231 5.72 -9.62 1.03
C ARG A 231 4.28 -9.06 0.96
N ARG A 232 3.74 -8.51 2.05
CA ARG A 232 2.43 -7.81 2.04
C ARG A 232 2.49 -6.48 1.30
N MET A 233 3.57 -5.71 1.43
CA MET A 233 3.80 -4.49 0.64
C MET A 233 3.90 -4.79 -0.85
N GLY A 234 4.55 -5.89 -1.23
CA GLY A 234 4.58 -6.39 -2.60
C GLY A 234 3.17 -6.64 -3.17
N ALA A 235 2.35 -7.41 -2.46
CA ALA A 235 0.95 -7.67 -2.86
C ALA A 235 0.09 -6.39 -2.93
N ALA A 236 0.31 -5.43 -2.02
CA ALA A 236 -0.37 -4.13 -2.07
C ALA A 236 0.09 -3.26 -3.26
N LEU A 237 1.39 -3.32 -3.61
CA LEU A 237 1.96 -2.65 -4.78
C LEU A 237 1.51 -3.31 -6.09
N ASP A 238 1.27 -4.62 -6.08
CA ASP A 238 0.64 -5.34 -7.19
C ASP A 238 -0.80 -4.85 -7.39
N SER A 239 -1.68 -4.91 -6.38
CA SER A 239 -3.06 -4.39 -6.50
C SER A 239 -3.12 -2.91 -6.91
N ALA A 240 -2.28 -2.06 -6.30
CA ALA A 240 -2.18 -0.64 -6.67
C ALA A 240 -1.63 -0.42 -8.09
N ARG A 241 -0.86 -1.36 -8.65
CA ARG A 241 -0.42 -1.34 -10.05
C ARG A 241 -1.59 -1.66 -10.98
N GLU A 242 -2.33 -2.75 -10.73
CA GLU A 242 -3.43 -3.16 -11.60
C GLU A 242 -4.49 -2.05 -11.71
N ILE A 243 -4.95 -1.53 -10.56
CA ILE A 243 -5.95 -0.46 -10.52
C ILE A 243 -5.45 0.80 -11.26
N ALA A 244 -4.18 1.18 -11.08
CA ALA A 244 -3.62 2.33 -11.78
C ALA A 244 -3.35 2.11 -13.28
N CYS A 245 -3.41 0.85 -13.75
CA CYS A 245 -3.44 0.50 -15.17
C CYS A 245 -4.86 0.61 -15.72
N ASP A 246 -5.85 0.01 -15.04
CA ASP A 246 -7.25 0.08 -15.42
C ASP A 246 -7.79 1.51 -15.49
N LEU A 247 -7.49 2.35 -14.49
CA LEU A 247 -7.86 3.76 -14.49
C LEU A 247 -7.24 4.57 -15.65
N ARG A 248 -6.12 4.10 -16.21
CA ARG A 248 -5.50 4.70 -17.40
C ARG A 248 -6.07 4.10 -18.70
N ALA A 249 -6.45 2.84 -18.68
CA ALA A 249 -7.04 2.13 -19.80
C ALA A 249 -8.48 2.59 -20.06
N SER A 250 -9.32 2.74 -19.03
CA SER A 250 -10.68 3.30 -19.12
C SER A 250 -10.68 4.74 -19.67
N GLN A 251 -9.78 5.59 -19.18
CA GLN A 251 -9.56 6.96 -19.70
C GLN A 251 -9.16 6.97 -21.18
N ALA A 252 -8.43 5.95 -21.66
CA ALA A 252 -8.04 5.82 -23.06
C ALA A 252 -9.07 5.04 -23.92
N TYR A 253 -10.00 4.34 -23.29
CA TYR A 253 -11.14 3.70 -23.92
C TYR A 253 -12.23 4.73 -24.25
N GLY A 254 -12.50 5.64 -23.31
CA GLY A 254 -13.41 6.79 -23.46
C GLY A 254 -14.70 6.68 -22.64
N ALA A 255 -15.05 5.46 -22.20
CA ALA A 255 -16.19 5.15 -21.36
C ALA A 255 -15.79 4.12 -20.30
N SER A 256 -16.00 4.43 -19.01
CA SER A 256 -15.50 3.59 -17.90
C SER A 256 -16.31 2.31 -17.68
N ILE A 257 -17.63 2.37 -17.88
CA ILE A 257 -18.54 1.23 -17.68
C ILE A 257 -18.31 0.21 -18.80
N ASP A 258 -18.37 0.67 -20.06
CA ASP A 258 -18.06 -0.12 -21.26
C ASP A 258 -16.68 -0.80 -21.15
N TYR A 259 -15.66 -0.10 -20.63
CA TYR A 259 -14.35 -0.69 -20.37
C TYR A 259 -14.39 -1.78 -19.29
N ALA A 260 -15.13 -1.59 -18.20
CA ALA A 260 -15.28 -2.58 -17.14
C ALA A 260 -16.02 -3.84 -17.62
N GLU A 261 -17.07 -3.69 -18.44
CA GLU A 261 -17.79 -4.80 -19.08
C GLU A 261 -16.90 -5.54 -20.09
N ALA A 262 -16.19 -4.81 -20.95
CA ALA A 262 -15.25 -5.36 -21.92
C ALA A 262 -14.08 -6.09 -21.25
N LEU A 263 -13.59 -5.57 -20.12
CA LEU A 263 -12.58 -6.21 -19.27
C LEU A 263 -13.14 -7.49 -18.62
N LEU A 264 -14.34 -7.45 -18.03
CA LEU A 264 -14.99 -8.60 -17.40
C LEU A 264 -15.20 -9.74 -18.41
N ALA A 265 -15.76 -9.46 -19.58
CA ALA A 265 -15.94 -10.44 -20.66
C ALA A 265 -14.61 -11.06 -21.12
N SER A 266 -13.51 -10.27 -21.13
CA SER A 266 -12.18 -10.82 -21.43
C SER A 266 -11.65 -11.77 -20.36
N VAL A 267 -11.99 -11.51 -19.09
CA VAL A 267 -11.58 -12.31 -17.93
C VAL A 267 -12.38 -13.61 -17.83
N GLU A 268 -13.66 -13.60 -18.19
CA GLU A 268 -14.50 -14.81 -18.27
C GLU A 268 -13.98 -15.78 -19.34
N GLN A 269 -13.57 -15.28 -20.51
CA GLN A 269 -12.91 -16.11 -21.54
C GLN A 269 -11.50 -16.61 -21.13
N LEU A 270 -10.90 -16.04 -20.07
CA LEU A 270 -9.63 -16.46 -19.48
C LEU A 270 -9.82 -17.41 -18.26
N ALA A 271 -11.03 -17.97 -18.08
CA ALA A 271 -11.28 -19.03 -17.10
C ALA A 271 -10.36 -20.26 -17.34
N PRO A 272 -9.85 -20.90 -16.26
CA PRO A 272 -8.58 -21.62 -16.34
C PRO A 272 -8.64 -23.01 -17.00
N THR A 273 -7.83 -23.21 -18.05
CA THR A 273 -7.30 -24.55 -18.35
C THR A 273 -6.08 -24.85 -17.47
N LYS A 274 -5.86 -26.13 -17.10
CA LYS A 274 -4.80 -26.54 -16.16
C LYS A 274 -3.38 -26.10 -16.56
N ARG A 275 -3.12 -25.81 -17.85
CA ARG A 275 -1.82 -25.31 -18.36
C ARG A 275 -1.50 -23.87 -17.92
N GLN A 276 -2.52 -23.01 -17.79
CA GLN A 276 -2.33 -21.57 -17.55
C GLN A 276 -1.85 -21.23 -16.12
N ALA A 277 -2.00 -22.16 -15.16
CA ALA A 277 -1.57 -21.94 -13.78
C ALA A 277 -0.05 -21.65 -13.64
N GLN A 278 0.78 -22.28 -14.48
CA GLN A 278 2.22 -22.02 -14.49
C GLN A 278 2.58 -20.67 -15.15
N ALA A 279 1.77 -20.19 -16.10
CA ALA A 279 1.93 -18.86 -16.69
C ALA A 279 1.61 -17.73 -15.69
N ARG A 280 0.57 -17.92 -14.86
CA ARG A 280 0.18 -16.97 -13.79
C ARG A 280 1.23 -16.85 -12.67
N ALA A 281 2.11 -17.82 -12.50
CA ALA A 281 3.24 -17.75 -11.57
C ALA A 281 4.45 -16.95 -12.12
N LEU A 282 4.35 -16.45 -13.36
CA LEU A 282 5.48 -16.03 -14.18
C LEU A 282 5.38 -14.57 -14.64
N CYS A 283 4.16 -14.02 -14.71
CA CYS A 283 3.85 -12.62 -14.95
C CYS A 283 2.67 -12.17 -14.09
N ALA A 284 2.54 -10.87 -13.86
CA ALA A 284 1.44 -10.25 -13.13
C ALA A 284 0.15 -10.20 -13.97
N ALA A 285 -0.27 -11.33 -14.55
CA ALA A 285 -1.49 -11.42 -15.33
C ALA A 285 -2.70 -11.40 -14.37
N ALA A 286 -3.27 -10.20 -14.19
CA ALA A 286 -4.61 -9.92 -13.67
C ALA A 286 -5.11 -10.93 -12.61
N SER A 287 -4.75 -10.71 -11.34
CA SER A 287 -5.27 -11.52 -10.23
C SER A 287 -6.80 -11.48 -10.18
N LEU A 288 -7.43 -12.63 -10.45
CA LEU A 288 -8.89 -12.82 -10.36
C LEU A 288 -9.42 -12.42 -8.97
N GLY A 289 -8.67 -12.73 -7.91
CA GLY A 289 -9.01 -12.35 -6.52
C GLY A 289 -8.85 -10.86 -6.18
N THR A 290 -8.65 -10.01 -7.19
CA THR A 290 -8.68 -8.54 -7.08
C THR A 290 -9.55 -7.90 -8.16
N LEU A 291 -10.38 -8.69 -8.88
CA LEU A 291 -11.22 -8.17 -9.97
C LEU A 291 -12.25 -7.15 -9.45
N ASP A 292 -12.94 -7.48 -8.35
CA ASP A 292 -13.95 -6.61 -7.72
C ASP A 292 -13.35 -5.23 -7.40
N GLN A 293 -12.23 -5.20 -6.67
CA GLN A 293 -11.48 -3.97 -6.32
C GLN A 293 -11.04 -3.13 -7.53
N ARG A 294 -10.88 -3.75 -8.71
CA ARG A 294 -10.55 -3.06 -9.96
C ARG A 294 -11.81 -2.48 -10.61
N ILE A 295 -12.89 -3.26 -10.67
CA ILE A 295 -14.20 -2.81 -11.17
C ILE A 295 -14.76 -1.68 -10.32
N ASP A 296 -14.77 -1.84 -8.99
CA ASP A 296 -15.11 -0.80 -8.02
C ASP A 296 -14.33 0.47 -8.31
N ALA A 297 -12.99 0.39 -8.39
CA ALA A 297 -12.16 1.56 -8.65
C ALA A 297 -12.43 2.22 -10.02
N ILE A 298 -12.76 1.47 -11.07
CA ILE A 298 -13.13 2.01 -12.40
C ILE A 298 -14.46 2.79 -12.33
N ILE A 299 -15.44 2.26 -11.58
CA ILE A 299 -16.78 2.85 -11.45
C ILE A 299 -16.78 4.04 -10.47
N GLU A 300 -16.16 3.88 -9.30
CA GLU A 300 -16.12 4.87 -8.21
C GLU A 300 -15.23 6.09 -8.49
N SER A 301 -14.45 6.13 -9.58
CA SER A 301 -13.46 7.19 -9.80
C SER A 301 -14.06 8.47 -10.42
N PRO A 302 -14.33 9.54 -9.65
CA PRO A 302 -14.49 10.87 -10.24
C PRO A 302 -13.18 11.30 -10.90
N GLN A 303 -13.28 12.11 -11.96
CA GLN A 303 -12.12 12.74 -12.60
C GLN A 303 -11.29 13.49 -11.53
N PRO A 304 -10.01 13.12 -11.29
CA PRO A 304 -9.32 13.54 -10.09
C PRO A 304 -8.97 15.03 -10.11
N SER A 305 -9.47 15.77 -9.12
CA SER A 305 -9.02 17.14 -8.84
C SER A 305 -7.50 17.18 -8.72
N ARG A 306 -6.87 18.04 -9.54
CA ARG A 306 -5.41 18.10 -9.66
C ARG A 306 -4.73 18.62 -8.38
N TRP A 307 -5.43 19.42 -7.59
CA TRP A 307 -4.88 20.14 -6.43
C TRP A 307 -4.91 19.34 -5.12
N THR A 308 -6.09 18.91 -4.65
CA THR A 308 -6.24 18.33 -3.29
C THR A 308 -5.36 17.11 -3.07
N GLY A 309 -5.25 16.22 -4.06
CA GLY A 309 -4.46 15.00 -3.94
C GLY A 309 -2.93 15.18 -4.06
N GLN A 310 -2.38 16.38 -4.20
CA GLN A 310 -0.92 16.59 -4.17
C GLN A 310 -0.42 16.85 -2.74
N GLY A 311 -1.12 17.69 -1.97
CA GLY A 311 -0.79 17.98 -0.57
C GLY A 311 -0.74 16.71 0.28
N THR A 312 -1.78 15.87 0.25
CA THR A 312 -1.83 14.62 1.03
C THR A 312 -0.67 13.66 0.70
N LEU A 313 -0.26 13.56 -0.57
CA LEU A 313 0.86 12.71 -0.96
C LEU A 313 2.19 13.23 -0.40
N LEU A 314 2.41 14.55 -0.46
CA LEU A 314 3.59 15.20 0.11
C LEU A 314 3.61 15.07 1.64
N SER A 315 2.49 15.29 2.32
CA SER A 315 2.41 15.16 3.78
C SER A 315 2.72 13.74 4.26
N VAL A 316 2.16 12.70 3.62
CA VAL A 316 2.44 11.31 4.02
C VAL A 316 3.85 10.88 3.61
N ALA A 317 4.38 11.33 2.47
CA ALA A 317 5.78 11.11 2.11
C ALA A 317 6.75 11.74 3.13
N THR A 318 6.51 12.99 3.52
CA THR A 318 7.29 13.68 4.57
C THR A 318 7.16 12.96 5.92
N ALA A 319 5.95 12.54 6.31
CA ALA A 319 5.74 11.79 7.54
C ALA A 319 6.52 10.46 7.55
N LEU A 320 6.55 9.72 6.43
CA LEU A 320 7.34 8.49 6.30
C LEU A 320 8.86 8.75 6.41
N ILE A 321 9.36 9.87 5.88
CA ILE A 321 10.78 10.25 5.98
C ILE A 321 11.13 10.68 7.41
N VAL A 322 10.32 11.52 8.05
CA VAL A 322 10.49 11.93 9.46
C VAL A 322 10.45 10.71 10.36
N LEU A 323 9.50 9.80 10.13
CA LEU A 323 9.35 8.57 10.91
C LEU A 323 10.53 7.60 10.71
N TRP A 324 11.10 7.51 9.50
CA TRP A 324 12.35 6.78 9.27
C TRP A 324 13.52 7.39 10.08
N VAL A 325 13.69 8.71 10.05
CA VAL A 325 14.74 9.40 10.83
C VAL A 325 14.55 9.20 12.34
N VAL A 326 13.31 9.28 12.84
CA VAL A 326 13.00 9.00 14.26
C VAL A 326 13.26 7.53 14.61
N ALA A 327 12.93 6.59 13.74
CA ALA A 327 13.23 5.17 13.94
C ALA A 327 14.75 4.90 13.98
N ASP A 328 15.53 5.54 13.13
CA ASP A 328 17.00 5.42 13.10
C ASP A 328 17.66 6.00 14.38
N ILE A 329 17.10 7.09 14.92
CA ILE A 329 17.53 7.69 16.19
C ILE A 329 17.15 6.80 17.39
N ALA A 330 15.94 6.22 17.37
CA ALA A 330 15.34 5.51 18.51
C ALA A 330 15.58 3.99 18.53
N ALA A 331 16.18 3.40 17.48
CA ALA A 331 16.46 1.97 17.43
C ALA A 331 17.37 1.53 18.60
N PRO A 332 17.00 0.51 19.40
CA PRO A 332 17.86 -0.02 20.45
C PRO A 332 19.13 -0.61 19.84
N ARG A 333 20.25 0.08 20.06
CA ARG A 333 21.53 -0.26 19.43
C ARG A 333 22.13 -1.50 20.09
N ILE A 334 22.48 -2.50 19.29
CA ILE A 334 23.33 -3.61 19.72
C ILE A 334 24.77 -3.05 19.84
N ALA A 335 25.09 -2.52 21.02
CA ALA A 335 26.16 -1.55 21.21
C ALA A 335 27.54 -2.17 21.46
N LEU A 336 28.08 -2.88 20.47
CA LEU A 336 29.48 -3.31 20.50
C LEU A 336 30.41 -2.08 20.37
N LYS A 337 31.11 -1.78 21.47
CA LYS A 337 31.69 -0.45 21.75
C LYS A 337 33.13 -0.30 21.23
N HIS A 338 33.39 0.79 20.51
CA HIS A 338 34.75 1.30 20.29
C HIS A 338 35.13 2.36 21.36
N PRO A 339 36.43 2.53 21.68
CA PRO A 339 36.89 3.47 22.72
C PRO A 339 36.74 4.94 22.31
N ILE A 340 36.70 5.81 23.33
CA ILE A 340 36.29 7.23 23.25
C ILE A 340 37.50 8.14 23.48
N ALA A 341 37.45 9.37 22.97
CA ALA A 341 38.31 10.48 23.37
C ALA A 341 37.46 11.66 23.90
N GLU A 342 37.94 12.33 24.96
CA GLU A 342 37.33 13.49 25.62
C GLU A 342 37.75 14.80 24.88
N SER A 343 37.20 16.01 25.05
CA SER A 343 36.24 16.67 25.96
C SER A 343 35.57 17.86 25.17
N THR A 344 34.76 18.82 25.65
CA THR A 344 34.38 19.42 26.96
C THR A 344 32.88 19.82 27.00
N PRO A 345 32.30 20.18 28.16
CA PRO A 345 30.88 20.57 28.29
C PRO A 345 30.61 22.09 28.25
N TYR A 346 29.36 22.46 27.95
CA TYR A 346 28.77 23.81 28.13
C TYR A 346 27.35 23.71 28.70
N ALA A 347 26.88 24.72 29.44
CA ALA A 347 25.65 24.67 30.25
C ALA A 347 24.52 25.59 29.73
N ALA A 348 23.27 25.33 30.15
CA ALA A 348 22.07 25.99 29.64
C ALA A 348 21.28 26.77 30.72
N PRO A 349 20.72 27.97 30.41
CA PRO A 349 19.72 28.68 31.21
C PRO A 349 18.29 28.62 30.61
N ALA A 350 17.30 29.19 31.30
CA ALA A 350 15.85 29.02 31.04
C ALA A 350 15.12 30.22 30.38
N MET A 351 13.83 30.04 30.07
CA MET A 351 12.96 30.95 29.27
C MET A 351 12.29 32.12 30.02
N PRO A 352 11.92 33.18 29.27
CA PRO A 352 10.58 33.81 29.37
C PRO A 352 9.89 34.03 27.99
N ALA A 353 8.85 34.88 27.90
CA ALA A 353 7.68 34.71 27.00
C ALA A 353 7.47 35.71 25.82
N LEU A 354 6.37 35.46 25.07
CA LEU A 354 5.77 36.13 23.87
C LEU A 354 5.24 37.56 24.14
N PRO A 355 4.94 38.46 23.13
CA PRO A 355 4.07 38.28 21.93
C PRO A 355 4.61 39.01 20.65
N SER A 356 3.89 39.41 19.57
CA SER A 356 2.48 39.44 19.10
C SER A 356 2.38 39.67 17.57
N SER A 357 1.21 39.51 16.90
CA SER A 357 0.62 40.47 15.91
C SER A 357 -0.60 39.97 15.08
N ALA A 358 -1.73 40.67 15.22
CA ALA A 358 -2.82 41.05 14.27
C ALA A 358 -3.42 40.10 13.17
N ALA A 359 -4.73 39.82 13.35
CA ALA A 359 -5.82 39.92 12.36
C ALA A 359 -7.13 40.19 13.17
N ALA A 360 -8.09 41.08 12.86
CA ALA A 360 -8.85 41.36 11.62
C ALA A 360 -9.77 40.19 11.20
N GLU A 361 -11.09 40.34 11.06
CA GLU A 361 -12.03 41.42 11.41
C GLU A 361 -13.44 40.80 11.60
N ALA A 362 -14.37 41.44 12.32
CA ALA A 362 -15.66 40.85 12.68
C ALA A 362 -16.79 41.23 11.70
N ALA A 363 -17.53 40.23 11.21
CA ALA A 363 -18.79 40.41 10.50
C ALA A 363 -19.94 39.76 11.29
N ALA A 364 -21.08 40.46 11.40
CA ALA A 364 -22.25 39.95 12.11
C ALA A 364 -23.02 38.93 11.27
N THR A 365 -23.49 37.85 11.92
CA THR A 365 -24.27 36.77 11.30
C THR A 365 -25.68 36.73 11.87
N ASP A 366 -26.66 36.48 10.99
CA ASP A 366 -28.09 36.41 11.32
C ASP A 366 -28.46 35.04 11.95
N PRO A 367 -28.89 34.99 13.22
CA PRO A 367 -29.23 33.74 13.90
C PRO A 367 -30.44 32.99 13.30
N ASP A 368 -31.40 33.72 12.74
CA ASP A 368 -32.67 33.13 12.30
C ASP A 368 -32.47 32.34 11.00
N ALA A 369 -31.58 32.82 10.11
CA ALA A 369 -31.20 32.15 8.87
C ALA A 369 -30.53 30.79 9.11
N LEU A 370 -29.61 30.68 10.09
CA LEU A 370 -28.97 29.41 10.44
C LEU A 370 -29.95 28.42 11.07
N THR A 371 -30.92 28.93 11.84
CA THR A 371 -31.96 28.12 12.50
C THR A 371 -32.91 27.51 11.47
N ALA A 372 -33.34 28.29 10.47
CA ALA A 372 -34.14 27.80 9.35
C ALA A 372 -33.40 26.72 8.53
N LEU A 373 -32.12 26.94 8.23
CA LEU A 373 -31.29 25.98 7.48
C LEU A 373 -31.12 24.64 8.23
N HIS A 374 -30.94 24.67 9.55
CA HIS A 374 -30.91 23.45 10.38
C HIS A 374 -32.25 22.70 10.36
N ALA A 375 -33.38 23.41 10.38
CA ALA A 375 -34.71 22.80 10.35
C ALA A 375 -34.95 22.06 9.02
N GLU A 376 -34.67 22.70 7.87
CA GLU A 376 -34.80 22.08 6.54
C GLU A 376 -33.92 20.84 6.39
N TYR A 377 -32.64 20.92 6.80
CA TYR A 377 -31.72 19.80 6.76
C TYR A 377 -32.16 18.64 7.66
N SER A 378 -32.64 18.94 8.88
CA SER A 378 -33.16 17.93 9.80
C SER A 378 -34.39 17.22 9.23
N GLN A 379 -35.33 17.98 8.67
CA GLN A 379 -36.54 17.44 8.04
C GLN A 379 -36.20 16.51 6.86
N PHE A 380 -35.21 16.87 6.04
CA PHE A 380 -34.72 16.01 4.96
C PHE A 380 -34.11 14.69 5.49
N LEU A 381 -33.32 14.75 6.57
CA LEU A 381 -32.71 13.55 7.16
C LEU A 381 -33.75 12.56 7.69
N TYR A 382 -34.79 13.05 8.38
CA TYR A 382 -35.89 12.20 8.86
C TYR A 382 -36.66 11.57 7.70
N ALA A 383 -37.10 12.36 6.71
CA ALA A 383 -37.81 11.84 5.55
C ALA A 383 -37.00 10.81 4.74
N SER A 384 -35.67 10.99 4.64
CA SER A 384 -34.77 10.04 4.00
C SER A 384 -34.60 8.73 4.81
N HIS A 385 -34.72 8.81 6.14
CA HIS A 385 -34.63 7.64 7.02
C HIS A 385 -35.93 6.82 6.98
N ASP A 386 -37.07 7.48 6.89
CA ASP A 386 -38.38 6.85 6.76
C ASP A 386 -38.51 6.10 5.41
N ASP A 387 -38.08 6.72 4.29
CA ASP A 387 -38.03 6.06 2.97
C ASP A 387 -37.09 4.84 2.95
N TYR A 388 -35.92 4.95 3.60
CA TYR A 388 -34.96 3.86 3.72
C TYR A 388 -35.50 2.70 4.59
N THR A 389 -36.10 3.00 5.75
CA THR A 389 -36.63 1.96 6.65
C THR A 389 -37.85 1.28 6.06
N GLN A 390 -38.76 2.02 5.40
CA GLN A 390 -39.85 1.42 4.62
C GLN A 390 -39.35 0.56 3.46
N THR A 391 -38.28 0.98 2.77
CA THR A 391 -37.63 0.17 1.74
C THR A 391 -37.04 -1.13 2.31
N LEU A 392 -36.37 -1.10 3.47
CA LEU A 392 -35.88 -2.31 4.13
C LEU A 392 -37.02 -3.24 4.57
N GLN A 393 -38.09 -2.70 5.14
CA GLN A 393 -39.26 -3.47 5.56
C GLN A 393 -39.86 -4.22 4.37
N ASN A 394 -40.14 -3.51 3.26
CA ASN A 394 -40.65 -4.09 2.03
C ASN A 394 -39.74 -5.19 1.45
N LEU A 395 -38.42 -5.05 1.57
CA LEU A 395 -37.44 -6.06 1.14
C LEU A 395 -37.43 -7.30 2.04
N MET A 396 -37.56 -7.11 3.37
CA MET A 396 -37.62 -8.21 4.33
C MET A 396 -38.91 -9.01 4.20
N ASP A 397 -40.05 -8.34 4.05
CA ASP A 397 -41.36 -8.98 3.89
C ASP A 397 -41.40 -9.80 2.59
N ALA A 398 -40.88 -9.25 1.48
CA ALA A 398 -40.78 -9.97 0.21
C ALA A 398 -39.78 -11.14 0.26
N TYR A 399 -38.66 -11.01 0.99
CA TYR A 399 -37.73 -12.12 1.23
C TYR A 399 -38.39 -13.25 2.02
N GLY A 400 -39.17 -12.92 3.05
CA GLY A 400 -39.93 -13.89 3.83
C GLY A 400 -40.91 -14.69 2.97
N GLN A 401 -41.69 -14.01 2.13
CA GLN A 401 -42.66 -14.65 1.22
C GLN A 401 -41.98 -15.61 0.21
N GLU A 402 -40.86 -15.22 -0.41
CA GLU A 402 -40.13 -16.12 -1.31
C GLU A 402 -39.40 -17.25 -0.57
N LEU A 403 -38.95 -17.04 0.67
CA LEU A 403 -38.36 -18.08 1.51
C LEU A 403 -39.40 -19.14 1.92
N GLU A 404 -40.61 -18.72 2.30
CA GLU A 404 -41.73 -19.62 2.57
C GLU A 404 -42.16 -20.38 1.31
N ALA A 405 -42.23 -19.71 0.15
CA ALA A 405 -42.53 -20.36 -1.12
C ALA A 405 -41.47 -21.40 -1.53
N LEU A 406 -40.18 -21.15 -1.25
CA LEU A 406 -39.13 -22.16 -1.40
C LEU A 406 -39.27 -23.32 -0.41
N ALA A 407 -39.65 -23.06 0.84
CA ALA A 407 -39.84 -24.09 1.86
C ALA A 407 -41.06 -24.99 1.59
N GLN A 408 -42.10 -24.46 0.93
CA GLN A 408 -43.28 -25.23 0.50
C GLN A 408 -43.05 -26.04 -0.79
N ALA A 409 -41.97 -25.78 -1.53
CA ALA A 409 -41.63 -26.55 -2.73
C ALA A 409 -41.02 -27.92 -2.37
N ALA A 410 -41.57 -28.98 -2.96
CA ALA A 410 -41.12 -30.36 -2.72
C ALA A 410 -39.61 -30.55 -2.99
N PRO A 411 -38.92 -31.43 -2.23
CA PRO A 411 -37.45 -31.47 -2.18
C PRO A 411 -36.81 -31.84 -3.53
N GLN A 412 -36.28 -30.82 -4.21
CA GLN A 412 -35.44 -30.95 -5.39
C GLN A 412 -33.96 -30.75 -5.01
N ALA A 413 -33.05 -31.46 -5.68
CA ALA A 413 -31.60 -31.44 -5.44
C ALA A 413 -30.88 -30.10 -5.80
N ASP A 414 -31.64 -29.01 -5.89
CA ASP A 414 -31.25 -27.64 -6.24
C ASP A 414 -31.70 -26.64 -5.16
N SER A 415 -32.30 -27.10 -4.05
CA SER A 415 -32.83 -26.24 -2.98
C SER A 415 -31.77 -25.30 -2.39
N ASP A 416 -30.62 -25.83 -1.98
CA ASP A 416 -29.51 -25.03 -1.43
C ASP A 416 -29.00 -23.97 -2.42
N ALA A 417 -28.99 -24.30 -3.71
CA ALA A 417 -28.60 -23.38 -4.77
C ALA A 417 -29.68 -22.32 -5.04
N ARG A 418 -30.98 -22.63 -4.85
CA ARG A 418 -32.07 -21.64 -4.87
C ARG A 418 -31.98 -20.70 -3.68
N LEU A 419 -31.76 -21.22 -2.47
CA LEU A 419 -31.54 -20.42 -1.27
C LEU A 419 -30.30 -19.52 -1.42
N ALA A 420 -29.18 -20.04 -1.94
CA ALA A 420 -28.00 -19.23 -2.22
C ALA A 420 -28.27 -18.11 -3.22
N ARG A 421 -29.02 -18.37 -4.31
CA ARG A 421 -29.46 -17.35 -5.28
C ARG A 421 -30.42 -16.33 -4.67
N LEU A 422 -31.35 -16.75 -3.80
CA LEU A 422 -32.26 -15.85 -3.07
C LEU A 422 -31.47 -14.91 -2.16
N ASN A 423 -30.61 -15.47 -1.31
CA ASN A 423 -29.75 -14.73 -0.38
C ASN A 423 -28.85 -13.74 -1.13
N GLN A 424 -28.26 -14.15 -2.26
CA GLN A 424 -27.44 -13.26 -3.09
C GLN A 424 -28.28 -12.13 -3.71
N ARG A 425 -29.52 -12.40 -4.13
CA ARG A 425 -30.41 -11.39 -4.74
C ARG A 425 -30.85 -10.35 -3.73
N TYR A 426 -31.36 -10.76 -2.56
CA TYR A 426 -31.78 -9.83 -1.52
C TYR A 426 -30.62 -9.12 -0.84
N GLY A 427 -29.45 -9.77 -0.71
CA GLY A 427 -28.22 -9.11 -0.27
C GLY A 427 -27.85 -7.93 -1.17
N ARG A 428 -27.88 -8.10 -2.51
CA ARG A 428 -27.69 -7.00 -3.46
C ARG A 428 -28.74 -5.89 -3.30
N MET A 429 -30.01 -6.25 -3.12
CA MET A 429 -31.11 -5.27 -2.99
C MET A 429 -31.01 -4.46 -1.68
N HIS A 430 -30.64 -5.10 -0.56
CA HIS A 430 -30.34 -4.42 0.70
C HIS A 430 -29.16 -3.46 0.55
N SER A 431 -28.02 -3.93 0.01
CA SER A 431 -26.86 -3.08 -0.25
C SER A 431 -27.17 -1.91 -1.18
N ALA A 432 -28.03 -2.09 -2.18
CA ALA A 432 -28.48 -1.01 -3.06
C ALA A 432 -29.39 0.01 -2.34
N ALA A 433 -30.30 -0.43 -1.47
CA ALA A 433 -31.13 0.46 -0.63
C ALA A 433 -30.27 1.29 0.33
N GLU A 434 -29.34 0.62 1.04
CA GLU A 434 -28.39 1.25 1.95
C GLU A 434 -27.48 2.27 1.23
N SER A 435 -27.04 1.93 0.00
CA SER A 435 -26.24 2.83 -0.83
C SER A 435 -27.02 4.09 -1.23
N LYS A 436 -28.30 3.95 -1.62
CA LYS A 436 -29.17 5.10 -1.92
C LYS A 436 -29.33 6.02 -0.71
N PHE A 437 -29.62 5.48 0.47
CA PHE A 437 -29.76 6.25 1.71
C PHE A 437 -28.46 7.00 2.07
N ARG A 438 -27.31 6.34 1.98
CA ARG A 438 -25.98 6.95 2.21
C ARG A 438 -25.67 8.06 1.19
N ILE A 439 -26.09 7.91 -0.07
CA ILE A 439 -25.93 8.94 -1.11
C ILE A 439 -26.82 10.15 -0.81
N ALA A 440 -28.10 9.95 -0.50
CA ALA A 440 -29.05 11.02 -0.22
C ALA A 440 -28.64 11.86 0.99
N THR A 441 -28.28 11.21 2.10
CA THR A 441 -27.83 11.87 3.33
C THR A 441 -26.52 12.64 3.13
N ALA A 442 -25.53 12.06 2.43
CA ALA A 442 -24.27 12.76 2.11
C ALA A 442 -24.46 13.97 1.18
N GLN A 443 -25.37 13.89 0.19
CA GLN A 443 -25.71 15.03 -0.66
C GLN A 443 -26.38 16.17 0.12
N ALA A 444 -27.27 15.86 1.07
CA ALA A 444 -27.88 16.85 1.93
C ALA A 444 -26.87 17.50 2.88
N GLN A 445 -25.97 16.71 3.49
CA GLN A 445 -24.90 17.24 4.35
C GLN A 445 -23.98 18.19 3.57
N ALA A 446 -23.63 17.85 2.32
CA ALA A 446 -22.80 18.72 1.47
C ALA A 446 -23.51 20.03 1.10
N LYS A 447 -24.83 20.00 0.81
CA LYS A 447 -25.65 21.21 0.59
C LYS A 447 -25.74 22.08 1.85
N PHE A 448 -26.02 21.45 3.00
CA PHE A 448 -26.12 22.11 4.30
C PHE A 448 -24.81 22.84 4.66
N LEU A 449 -23.66 22.17 4.58
CA LEU A 449 -22.36 22.77 4.87
C LEU A 449 -22.01 23.92 3.89
N ALA A 450 -22.40 23.80 2.61
CA ALA A 450 -22.22 24.89 1.64
C ALA A 450 -23.08 26.11 1.96
N ALA A 451 -24.33 25.89 2.38
CA ALA A 451 -25.25 26.96 2.79
C ALA A 451 -24.83 27.62 4.12
N GLN A 452 -24.46 26.83 5.14
CA GLN A 452 -23.91 27.30 6.42
C GLN A 452 -22.71 28.24 6.20
N LYS A 453 -21.78 27.81 5.35
CA LYS A 453 -20.61 28.60 4.96
C LYS A 453 -20.97 29.88 4.19
N SER A 454 -22.04 29.86 3.39
CA SER A 454 -22.53 31.06 2.69
C SER A 454 -23.19 32.09 3.63
N LEU A 455 -23.69 31.64 4.79
CA LEU A 455 -24.22 32.47 5.87
C LEU A 455 -23.12 33.00 6.82
N GLY A 456 -21.84 32.76 6.53
CA GLY A 456 -20.70 33.24 7.32
C GLY A 456 -20.36 32.41 8.55
N TYR A 457 -21.02 31.26 8.76
CA TYR A 457 -20.69 30.34 9.85
C TYR A 457 -19.57 29.36 9.43
N PRO A 458 -18.68 28.95 10.36
CA PRO A 458 -17.55 28.06 10.08
C PRO A 458 -17.98 26.61 9.77
#